data_AF-A0A2M7D6J7-F1
#
_entry.id   AF-A0A2M7D6J7-F1
#
_cell.length_a   1.000
_cell.length_b   1.000
_cell.length_c   1.000
_cell.angle_alpha   90.00
_cell.angle_beta   90.00
_cell.angle_gamma   90.00
#
_symmetry.space_group_name_H-M   'P 1'
#
loop_
_entity.id
_entity.type
_entity.pdbx_description
1 polymer ?
#
loop_
_entity_poly.entity_id
_entity_poly.type
_entity_poly.pdbx_seq_one_letter_code
_entity_poly.pdbx_strand_id
1 'polypeptide(L)' 'HWRPEQVKNILIPILPKLIQQKISGLIRRSHESRKKAKELLEEAKTRVEKLIEQA' A
#
# COMPACT_ATOMS: atom_id res chain seq x y z
N HIS A 1 -21.75 -5.00 -0.51
CA HIS A 1 -21.05 -6.11 -1.16
C HIS A 1 -21.33 -6.07 -2.66
N TRP A 2 -20.30 -6.19 -3.48
CA TRP A 2 -20.48 -6.33 -4.93
C TRP A 2 -20.86 -7.76 -5.26
N ARG A 3 -21.88 -7.95 -6.09
CA ARG A 3 -22.22 -9.27 -6.64
C ARG A 3 -21.29 -9.57 -7.83
N PRO A 4 -20.90 -10.84 -8.08
CA PRO A 4 -20.02 -11.19 -9.20
C PRO A 4 -20.51 -10.66 -10.55
N GLU A 5 -21.82 -10.57 -10.75
CA GLU A 5 -22.43 -10.05 -11.99
C GLU A 5 -22.15 -8.56 -12.18
N GLN A 6 -22.00 -7.80 -11.09
CA GLN A 6 -21.70 -6.36 -11.15
C GLN A 6 -20.24 -6.12 -11.55
N VAL A 7 -19.33 -7.01 -11.17
CA VAL A 7 -17.91 -6.93 -11.54
C VAL A 7 -17.71 -7.14 -13.05
N LYS A 8 -18.49 -8.05 -13.65
CA LYS A 8 -18.43 -8.34 -15.09
C LYS A 8 -18.81 -7.13 -15.96
N ASN A 9 -19.64 -6.23 -15.44
CA ASN A 9 -20.12 -5.06 -16.16
C ASN A 9 -19.21 -3.83 -16.00
N ILE A 10 -18.11 -3.93 -15.25
CA ILE A 10 -17.16 -2.82 -15.09
C ILE A 10 -16.37 -2.67 -16.40
N LEU A 11 -16.45 -1.49 -17.01
CA LEU A 11 -15.62 -1.13 -18.13
C LEU A 11 -14.19 -0.85 -17.63
N ILE A 12 -13.22 -1.62 -18.12
CA ILE A 12 -11.80 -1.44 -17.79
C ILE A 12 -11.06 -1.03 -19.06
N PRO A 13 -10.34 0.10 -19.07
CA PRO A 13 -9.52 0.48 -20.21
C PRO A 13 -8.32 -0.46 -20.34
N ILE A 14 -8.19 -1.11 -21.51
CA ILE A 14 -7.06 -1.98 -21.81
C ILE A 14 -5.94 -1.14 -22.43
N LEU A 15 -4.99 -0.72 -21.60
CA LEU A 15 -3.81 0.03 -22.03
C LEU A 15 -2.74 -0.89 -22.63
N PRO A 16 -1.78 -0.38 -23.43
CA PRO A 16 -0.60 -1.14 -23.83
C PRO A 16 0.12 -1.78 -22.64
N LYS A 17 0.60 -3.02 -22.81
CA LYS A 17 1.18 -3.83 -21.73
C LYS A 17 2.29 -3.10 -20.95
N LEU A 18 3.15 -2.38 -21.65
CA LEU A 18 4.23 -1.58 -21.07
C LEU A 18 3.71 -0.53 -20.08
N ILE A 19 2.61 0.16 -20.43
CA ILE A 19 2.00 1.18 -19.57
C ILE A 19 1.37 0.50 -18.34
N GLN A 20 0.65 -0.62 -18.53
CA GLN A 20 0.09 -1.38 -17.41
C GLN A 20 1.18 -1.84 -16.43
N GLN A 21 2.31 -2.32 -16.94
CA GLN A 21 3.46 -2.75 -16.12
C GLN A 21 4.09 -1.57 -15.37
N LYS A 22 4.24 -0.42 -16.01
CA LYS A 22 4.75 0.79 -15.36
C LYS A 22 3.84 1.23 -14.20
N ILE A 23 2.53 1.24 -14.42
CA ILE A 23 1.53 1.57 -13.39
C ILE A 23 1.59 0.55 -12.24
N SER A 24 1.60 -0.75 -12.55
CA SER A 24 1.72 -1.81 -11.55
C SER A 24 2.98 -1.67 -10.69
N GLY A 25 4.12 -1.38 -11.33
CA GLY A 25 5.38 -1.13 -10.62
C GLY A 25 5.31 0.08 -9.68
N LEU A 26 4.69 1.17 -10.11
CA LEU A 26 4.49 2.37 -9.27
C LEU A 26 3.60 2.06 -8.06
N ILE A 27 2.49 1.36 -8.27
CA ILE A 27 1.56 0.98 -7.20
C ILE A 27 2.27 0.09 -6.18
N ARG A 28 3.00 -0.93 -6.64
CA ARG A 28 3.74 -1.83 -5.75
C ARG A 28 4.76 -1.07 -4.89
N ARG A 29 5.58 -0.22 -5.50
CA ARG A 29 6.55 0.62 -4.76
C ARG A 29 5.85 1.52 -3.73
N SER A 30 4.74 2.14 -4.09
CA SER A 30 3.97 2.97 -3.16
C SER A 30 3.48 2.19 -1.94
N HIS A 31 2.97 0.97 -2.14
CA HIS A 31 2.55 0.10 -1.04
C HIS A 31 3.73 -0.34 -0.15
N GLU A 32 4.87 -0.72 -0.75
CA GLU A 32 6.09 -1.07 -0.03
C GLU A 32 6.60 0.10 0.81
N SER A 33 6.70 1.31 0.24
CA SER A 33 7.09 2.52 0.96
C SER A 33 6.14 2.86 2.11
N ARG A 34 4.82 2.74 1.88
CA ARG A 34 3.82 2.97 2.94
C ARG A 34 3.95 1.96 4.07
N LYS A 35 4.22 0.68 3.76
CA LYS A 35 4.44 -0.35 4.78
C LYS A 35 5.68 -0.01 5.61
N LYS A 36 6.80 0.32 4.95
CA LYS A 36 8.04 0.67 5.66
C LYS A 36 7.90 1.91 6.54
N ALA A 37 7.19 2.93 6.07
CA ALA A 37 6.93 4.13 6.87
C ALA A 37 6.14 3.82 8.16
N LYS A 38 5.16 2.90 8.08
CA LYS A 38 4.42 2.46 9.27
C LYS A 38 5.30 1.70 10.25
N GLU A 39 6.13 0.78 9.77
CA GLU A 39 7.07 0.03 10.62
C GLU A 39 8.03 0.99 11.36
N LEU A 40 8.63 1.94 10.63
CA LEU A 40 9.52 2.93 11.22
C LEU A 40 8.81 3.82 12.27
N LEU A 41 7.56 4.18 12.01
CA LEU A 41 6.77 4.97 12.95
C LEU A 41 6.50 4.20 14.25
N GLU A 42 6.12 2.92 14.16
CA GLU A 42 5.88 2.10 15.34
C GLU A 42 7.18 1.84 16.13
N GLU A 43 8.30 1.56 15.44
CA GLU A 43 9.61 1.45 16.08
C GLU A 43 10.00 2.73 16.85
N ALA A 44 9.74 3.90 16.26
CA ALA A 44 10.01 5.19 16.90
C ALA A 44 9.13 5.41 18.14
N LYS A 45 7.83 5.10 18.06
CA LYS A 45 6.91 5.19 19.21
C LYS A 45 7.35 4.29 20.36
N THR A 46 7.59 3.01 20.08
CA THR A 46 8.02 2.05 21.11
C THR A 46 9.34 2.46 21.77
N ARG A 47 10.26 3.07 21.02
CA ARG A 47 11.50 3.60 21.59
C ARG A 47 11.24 4.75 22.56
N VAL A 48 10.35 5.68 22.22
CA VAL A 48 9.98 6.80 23.10
C VAL A 48 9.30 6.30 24.37
N GLU A 49 8.37 5.36 24.27
CA GLU A 49 7.68 4.75 25.41
C GLU A 49 8.67 4.11 26.38
N LYS A 50 9.61 3.30 25.88
CA LYS A 50 10.65 2.65 26.71
C LYS A 50 11.55 3.65 27.42
N LEU A 51 11.91 4.75 26.77
CA LEU A 51 12.73 5.79 27.38
C LEU A 51 11.99 6.49 28.53
N ILE A 52 10.68 6.66 28.42
CA ILE A 52 9.83 7.23 29.48
C ILE A 52 9.69 6.24 30.64
N GLU A 53 9.49 4.94 30.36
CA GLU A 53 9.38 3.91 31.41
C GLU A 53 10.68 3.72 32.22
N GLN A 54 11.83 4.02 31.63
CA GLN A 54 13.15 3.87 32.27
C GLN A 54 13.64 5.14 32.98
N ALA A 55 12.91 6.25 32.87
CA ALA A 55 13.21 7.53 33.51
C ALA A 55 12.57 7.64 34.90
#